data_AF-A0A9D5ESB4-F1
#
_entry.id   AF-A0A9D5ESB4-F1
#
_cell.length_a   1.000
_cell.length_b   1.000
_cell.length_c   1.000
_cell.angle_alpha   90.00
_cell.angle_beta   90.00
_cell.angle_gamma   90.00
#
_symmetry.space_group_name_H-M   'P 1'
#
loop_
_entity.id
_entity.type
_entity.pdbx_description
1 polymer ?
#
loop_
_entity_poly.entity_id
_entity_poly.type
_entity_poly.pdbx_seq_one_letter_code
_entity_poly.pdbx_strand_id
1 'polypeptide(L)' 'MAAGCPGEVVEFANAMLAEVQWRPDELFMLDVCETGHGLRLVELNSFSCSWLYASNFTTVVEVASRLASNAWERSQAR' A
#
# COMPACT_ATOMS: atom_id res chain seq x y z
N MET A 1 -3.72 12.52 -18.18
CA MET A 1 -3.51 12.03 -16.80
C MET A 1 -4.12 10.65 -16.73
N ALA A 2 -3.35 9.63 -16.32
CA ALA A 2 -3.87 8.27 -16.22
C ALA A 2 -4.97 8.20 -15.14
N ALA A 3 -6.03 7.45 -15.40
CA ALA A 3 -7.21 7.34 -14.56
C ALA A 3 -6.95 6.51 -13.30
N GLY A 4 -6.18 7.03 -12.34
CA GLY A 4 -6.00 6.43 -11.01
C GLY A 4 -5.67 4.93 -11.01
N CYS A 5 -6.02 4.25 -9.91
CA CYS A 5 -6.01 2.79 -9.83
C CYS A 5 -7.39 2.25 -10.29
N PRO A 6 -7.46 1.25 -11.19
CA PRO A 6 -8.73 0.66 -11.62
C PRO A 6 -9.56 0.10 -10.45
N GLY A 7 -10.89 0.24 -10.52
CA GLY A 7 -11.79 -0.19 -9.44
C GLY A 7 -11.68 -1.68 -9.10
N GLU A 8 -11.57 -2.54 -10.11
CA GLU A 8 -11.40 -3.98 -9.93
C GLU A 8 -10.12 -4.36 -9.16
N VAL A 9 -9.04 -3.58 -9.31
CA VAL A 9 -7.79 -3.80 -8.57
C VAL A 9 -7.99 -3.40 -7.11
N VAL A 10 -8.72 -2.31 -6.85
CA VAL A 10 -9.07 -1.88 -5.49
C VAL A 10 -9.97 -2.92 -4.81
N GLU A 11 -10.98 -3.44 -5.50
CA GLU A 11 -11.87 -4.49 -5.01
C GLU A 11 -11.10 -5.78 -4.69
N PHE A 12 -10.23 -6.22 -5.60
CA PHE A 12 -9.37 -7.38 -5.38
C PHE A 12 -8.46 -7.20 -4.15
N ALA A 13 -7.80 -6.05 -4.04
CA ALA A 13 -6.93 -5.74 -2.91
C ALA A 13 -7.72 -5.76 -1.59
N ASN A 14 -8.88 -5.10 -1.53
CA ASN A 14 -9.72 -5.08 -0.34
C ASN A 14 -10.21 -6.48 0.07
N ALA A 15 -10.64 -7.31 -0.89
CA ALA A 15 -11.06 -8.67 -0.62
C ALA A 15 -9.91 -9.52 -0.06
N MET A 16 -8.72 -9.41 -0.64
CA MET A 16 -7.53 -10.12 -0.15
C MET A 16 -7.15 -9.67 1.27
N LEU A 17 -7.14 -8.35 1.51
CA LEU A 17 -6.79 -7.77 2.80
C LEU A 17 -7.83 -8.03 3.90
N ALA A 18 -9.07 -8.39 3.54
CA ALA A 18 -10.06 -8.86 4.51
C ALA A 18 -9.72 -10.26 5.05
N GLU A 19 -9.19 -11.13 4.20
CA GLU A 19 -8.83 -12.51 4.55
C GLU A 19 -7.43 -12.62 5.16
N VAL A 20 -6.47 -11.88 4.62
CA VAL A 20 -5.09 -11.84 5.12
C VAL A 20 -4.96 -10.69 6.09
N GLN A 21 -4.58 -10.95 7.34
CA GLN A 21 -4.43 -9.91 8.37
C GLN A 21 -3.01 -9.35 8.52
N TRP A 22 -1.99 -10.11 8.10
CA TRP A 22 -0.60 -9.69 8.24
C TRP A 22 -0.24 -8.54 7.30
N ARG A 23 0.50 -7.54 7.81
CA ARG A 23 1.03 -6.39 7.06
C ARG A 23 2.50 -6.16 7.41
N PRO A 24 3.35 -5.73 6.46
CA PRO A 24 4.73 -5.35 6.76
C PRO A 24 4.81 -4.16 7.73
N ASP A 25 4.02 -3.12 7.48
CA ASP A 25 3.99 -1.86 8.20
C ASP A 25 2.60 -1.20 8.11
N GLU A 26 2.37 -0.10 8.85
CA GLU A 26 1.14 0.71 8.76
C GLU A 26 0.92 1.29 7.34
N LEU A 27 2.00 1.43 6.56
CA LEU A 27 1.99 1.79 5.16
C LEU A 27 2.83 0.78 4.37
N PHE A 28 2.21 0.13 3.39
CA PHE A 28 2.83 -0.92 2.58
C PHE A 28 2.34 -0.83 1.13
N MET A 29 3.00 -1.55 0.24
CA MET A 29 2.67 -1.62 -1.18
C MET A 29 2.19 -3.02 -1.56
N LEU A 30 1.31 -3.07 -2.56
CA LEU A 30 0.74 -4.29 -3.11
C LEU A 30 0.95 -4.31 -4.62
N ASP A 31 1.72 -5.29 -5.08
CA ASP A 31 1.91 -5.50 -6.49
C ASP A 31 0.92 -6.56 -6.99
N VAL A 32 0.06 -6.16 -7.92
CA VAL A 32 -0.98 -7.00 -8.50
C VAL A 32 -0.72 -7.14 -9.98
N CYS A 33 -0.82 -8.36 -10.50
CA CYS A 33 -0.75 -8.63 -11.93
C CYS A 33 -2.05 -9.26 -12.44
N GLU A 34 -2.30 -9.06 -13.73
CA GLU A 34 -3.35 -9.77 -14.45
C GLU A 34 -2.78 -11.07 -15.04
N THR A 35 -3.58 -12.14 -14.96
CA THR A 35 -3.28 -13.43 -15.58
C THR A 35 -4.47 -13.87 -16.43
N GLY A 36 -4.30 -14.92 -17.25
CA GLY A 36 -5.43 -15.54 -17.97
C GLY A 36 -6.55 -16.09 -17.07
N HIS A 37 -6.35 -16.08 -15.74
CA HIS A 37 -7.32 -16.49 -14.74
C HIS A 37 -7.68 -15.35 -13.76
N GLY A 38 -7.49 -14.08 -14.18
CA GLY A 38 -7.81 -12.88 -13.41
C GLY A 38 -6.64 -12.33 -12.59
N LEU A 39 -6.95 -11.39 -11.69
CA LEU A 39 -5.96 -10.70 -10.86
C LEU A 39 -5.30 -11.64 -9.84
N ARG A 40 -4.00 -11.45 -9.62
CA ARG A 40 -3.19 -12.19 -8.64
C ARG A 40 -2.25 -11.26 -7.88
N LEU A 41 -2.04 -11.59 -6.61
CA LEU A 41 -1.02 -10.97 -5.79
C LEU A 41 0.36 -11.45 -6.25
N VAL A 42 1.26 -10.52 -6.54
CA VAL A 42 2.67 -10.79 -6.80
C VAL A 42 3.47 -10.61 -5.52
N GLU A 43 3.28 -9.47 -4.85
CA GLU A 43 4.12 -9.08 -3.71
C GLU A 43 3.36 -8.20 -2.70
N LEU A 44 3.67 -8.39 -1.42
CA LEU A 44 3.37 -7.49 -0.31
C LEU A 44 4.69 -6.96 0.24
N ASN A 45 4.91 -5.66 0.16
CA ASN A 45 6.23 -5.08 0.44
C ASN A 45 6.14 -3.82 1.32
N SER A 46 7.19 -3.53 2.08
CA SER A 46 7.32 -2.28 2.82
C SER A 46 7.47 -1.13 1.83
N PHE A 47 6.77 -0.02 2.10
CA PHE A 47 6.77 1.16 1.23
C PHE A 47 8.18 1.67 0.87
N SER A 48 9.13 1.63 1.80
CA SER A 48 10.51 2.11 1.60
C SER A 48 11.34 1.29 0.60
N CYS A 49 10.92 0.06 0.32
CA CYS A 49 11.62 -0.89 -0.54
C CYS A 49 10.87 -1.16 -1.85
N SER A 50 9.79 -0.43 -2.09
CA SER A 50 8.93 -0.61 -3.26
C SER A 50 9.10 0.53 -4.25
N TRP A 51 8.84 0.24 -5.53
CA TRP A 51 8.71 1.28 -6.53
C TRP A 51 7.31 1.86 -6.49
N LEU A 52 7.17 3.18 -6.67
CA LEU A 52 5.90 3.87 -6.44
C LEU A 52 5.04 4.03 -7.71
N TYR A 53 5.52 3.56 -8.86
CA TYR A 53 4.84 3.58 -10.16
C TYR A 53 3.90 4.80 -10.35
N ALA A 54 2.73 4.63 -10.95
CA ALA A 54 1.75 5.69 -11.18
C ALA A 54 0.93 6.05 -9.92
N SER A 55 1.47 5.85 -8.71
CA SER A 55 0.79 6.22 -7.47
C SER A 55 0.79 7.74 -7.26
N ASN A 56 -0.17 8.20 -6.46
CA ASN A 56 -0.19 9.59 -6.01
C ASN A 56 0.91 9.82 -4.97
N PHE A 57 2.09 10.24 -5.42
CA PHE A 57 3.25 10.51 -4.57
C PHE A 57 2.94 11.48 -3.43
N THR A 58 2.15 12.52 -3.69
CA THR A 58 1.77 13.50 -2.67
C THR A 58 1.05 12.82 -1.51
N THR A 59 0.03 12.02 -1.81
CA THR A 59 -0.70 11.27 -0.77
C THR A 59 0.21 10.30 -0.02
N VAL A 60 1.11 9.62 -0.72
CA VAL A 60 2.02 8.66 -0.08
C VAL A 60 2.98 9.37 0.88
N VAL A 61 3.58 10.48 0.46
CA VAL A 61 4.47 11.29 1.30
C VAL A 61 3.72 11.85 2.51
N GLU A 62 2.53 12.42 2.30
CA GLU A 62 1.70 12.96 3.39
C GLU A 62 1.40 11.90 4.45
N VAL A 63 0.99 10.70 4.04
CA VAL A 63 0.69 9.60 4.96
C VAL A 63 1.95 9.12 5.66
N ALA A 64 3.04 8.88 4.92
CA ALA A 64 4.30 8.42 5.49
C ALA A 64 4.86 9.42 6.53
N SER A 65 4.87 10.72 6.22
CA SER A 65 5.31 11.77 7.13
C SER A 65 4.47 11.79 8.41
N ARG A 66 3.14 11.71 8.31
CA ARG A 66 2.25 11.66 9.48
C ARG A 66 2.54 10.45 10.37
N LEU A 67 2.68 9.26 9.78
CA LEU A 67 2.97 8.04 10.53
C LEU A 67 4.32 8.14 11.25
N ALA A 68 5.35 8.66 10.59
CA ALA A 68 6.66 8.89 11.18
C ALA A 68 6.63 9.88 12.34
N SER A 69 5.94 11.02 12.20
CA SER A 69 5.76 12.00 13.28
C SER A 69 5.08 11.38 14.51
N ASN A 70 3.98 10.65 14.29
CA ASN A 70 3.26 9.97 15.37
C ASN A 70 4.13 8.92 16.07
N ALA A 71 4.92 8.15 15.31
CA ALA A 71 5.83 7.16 15.87
C ALA A 71 6.92 7.82 16.73
N TRP A 72 7.47 8.95 16.27
CA TRP A 72 8.46 9.73 17.02
C TRP A 72 7.89 10.25 18.34
N GLU A 73 6.72 10.90 18.31
CA GLU A 73 6.06 11.40 19.53
C GLU A 73 5.80 10.28 20.55
N ARG A 74 5.34 9.11 20.10
CA ARG A 74 5.16 7.93 20.96
C ARG A 74 6.46 7.43 21.57
N SER A 75 7.58 7.52 20.85
CA SER A 75 8.89 7.11 21.36
C SER A 75 9.43 8.06 22.43
N GLN A 76 9.07 9.34 22.38
CA GLN A 76 9.48 10.35 23.38
C GLN A 76 8.60 10.32 24.65
N ALA A 77 7.42 9.72 24.57
CA ALA A 77 6.50 9.56 25.69
C ALA A 77 6.79 8.30 26.55
N ARG A 78 7.82 7.52 26.20
CA ARG A 78 8.31 6.34 26.94
C ARG A 78 9.57 6.69 27.71
#